data_AF-A0A1V4RYD0-F1
#
_entry.id   AF-A0A1V4RYD0-F1
#
_cell.length_a   1.000
_cell.length_b   1.000
_cell.length_c   1.000
_cell.angle_alpha   90.00
_cell.angle_beta   90.00
_cell.angle_gamma   90.00
#
_symmetry.space_group_name_H-M   'P 1'
#
loop_
_entity.id
_entity.type
_entity.pdbx_description
1 polymer ?
#
loop_
_entity_poly.entity_id
_entity_poly.type
_entity_poly.pdbx_seq_one_letter_code
_entity_poly.pdbx_strand_id
1 'polypeptide(L)'
;HSYHGATVASAAFTGDPRRWFAEQARCTVQGVRFAPDCYCYRCPFGMEYPSCNVQCARYLDYMIKEEGNVAAIIVEPVVGTNGRLVPPPEYFPLNWDVTPDILTTAKGATGAYTPAGITAATEKVADFFEQEVFCHGHTYAFHPIALCAIPAAVSEYKKLMASGLPQKTAPYLKEKNRKTKEPFNVKAEKFAGGPLMTGQIAANAMQNGLYMAAWYDTLVIAPPLIITEEEIDQAMDRRQGSREYRGFRLQEFGIRPGHGMTRKR
;
A
#
# COMPACT_ATOMS: atom_id res chain seq x y z
N HIS A 1 -0.14 -8.10 3.96
CA HIS A 1 -0.62 -6.70 4.00
C HIS A 1 -1.10 -6.14 2.65
N SER A 2 -1.17 -6.91 1.56
CA SER A 2 -1.64 -6.39 0.26
C SER A 2 -3.13 -6.03 0.23
N TYR A 3 -3.56 -5.25 -0.78
CA TYR A 3 -4.96 -4.98 -1.10
C TYR A 3 -5.22 -5.10 -2.61
N HIS A 4 -6.10 -6.02 -3.00
CA HIS A 4 -6.34 -6.33 -4.41
C HIS A 4 -7.76 -5.98 -4.89
N GLY A 5 -8.64 -5.50 -4.00
CA GLY A 5 -9.99 -5.06 -4.37
C GLY A 5 -11.06 -5.50 -3.38
N ALA A 6 -12.32 -5.36 -3.78
CA ALA A 6 -13.49 -5.64 -2.94
C ALA A 6 -14.54 -6.52 -3.63
N THR A 7 -14.22 -7.15 -4.76
CA THR A 7 -15.02 -8.28 -5.30
C THR A 7 -14.71 -9.54 -4.51
N VAL A 8 -15.54 -10.58 -4.59
CA VAL A 8 -15.33 -11.85 -3.87
C VAL A 8 -13.91 -12.40 -4.07
N ALA A 9 -13.46 -12.53 -5.31
CA ALA A 9 -12.13 -13.05 -5.62
C ALA A 9 -11.00 -12.10 -5.18
N SER A 10 -11.13 -10.79 -5.45
CA SER A 10 -10.09 -9.83 -5.09
C SER A 10 -9.97 -9.58 -3.58
N ALA A 11 -11.08 -9.69 -2.86
CA ALA A 11 -11.09 -9.70 -1.40
C ALA A 11 -10.40 -10.97 -0.86
N ALA A 12 -10.61 -12.13 -1.49
CA ALA A 12 -9.91 -13.35 -1.12
C ALA A 12 -8.38 -13.25 -1.32
N PHE A 13 -7.92 -12.49 -2.32
CA PHE A 13 -6.49 -12.22 -2.52
C PHE A 13 -5.90 -11.18 -1.57
N THR A 14 -6.75 -10.37 -0.91
CA THR A 14 -6.31 -9.24 -0.08
C THR A 14 -5.60 -9.69 1.19
N GLY A 15 -4.34 -9.27 1.37
CA GLY A 15 -3.49 -9.61 2.50
C GLY A 15 -3.81 -8.89 3.83
N ASP A 16 -4.95 -8.21 3.96
CA ASP A 16 -5.33 -7.45 5.15
C ASP A 16 -6.69 -7.89 5.74
N PRO A 17 -6.98 -7.52 7.00
CA PRO A 17 -8.16 -8.01 7.74
C PRO A 17 -9.52 -7.77 7.10
N ARG A 18 -9.66 -6.86 6.12
CA ARG A 18 -10.92 -6.67 5.40
C ARG A 18 -11.38 -7.95 4.71
N ARG A 19 -10.47 -8.87 4.39
CA ARG A 19 -10.82 -10.19 3.85
C ARG A 19 -11.58 -11.07 4.86
N TRP A 20 -11.37 -10.90 6.17
CA TRP A 20 -11.91 -11.84 7.17
C TRP A 20 -13.43 -11.87 7.18
N PHE A 21 -14.08 -10.74 6.90
CA PHE A 21 -15.53 -10.71 6.75
C PHE A 21 -16.01 -11.49 5.52
N ALA A 22 -15.27 -11.42 4.40
CA ALA A 22 -15.55 -12.24 3.22
C ALA A 22 -15.30 -13.74 3.50
N GLU A 23 -14.26 -14.07 4.26
CA GLU A 23 -13.98 -15.44 4.72
C GLU A 23 -15.10 -15.99 5.62
N GLN A 24 -15.55 -15.21 6.60
CA GLN A 24 -16.68 -15.57 7.47
C GLN A 24 -17.98 -15.77 6.70
N ALA A 25 -18.22 -14.92 5.69
CA ALA A 25 -19.37 -15.05 4.79
C ALA A 25 -19.23 -16.20 3.79
N ARG A 26 -18.13 -16.99 3.84
CA ARG A 26 -17.80 -18.06 2.88
C ARG A 26 -17.72 -17.55 1.43
N CYS A 27 -17.41 -16.28 1.25
CA CYS A 27 -17.13 -15.64 -0.02
C CYS A 27 -15.63 -15.69 -0.29
N THR A 28 -15.07 -16.89 -0.45
CA THR A 28 -13.64 -17.11 -0.67
C THR A 28 -13.35 -17.91 -1.91
N VAL A 29 -12.14 -17.74 -2.43
CA VAL A 29 -11.57 -18.57 -3.48
C VAL A 29 -10.64 -19.58 -2.82
N GLN A 30 -10.78 -20.87 -3.17
CA GLN A 30 -9.89 -21.92 -2.68
C GLN A 30 -8.49 -21.80 -3.33
N GLY A 31 -7.47 -22.33 -2.67
CA GLY A 31 -6.10 -22.35 -3.21
C GLY A 31 -5.30 -21.06 -3.02
N VAL A 32 -5.82 -20.07 -2.29
CA VAL A 32 -5.07 -18.84 -1.98
C VAL A 32 -4.10 -19.10 -0.82
N ARG A 33 -2.84 -18.66 -1.01
CA ARG A 33 -1.77 -18.67 0.01
C ARG A 33 -1.20 -17.28 0.18
N PHE A 34 -0.84 -16.94 1.42
CA PHE A 34 -0.29 -15.63 1.74
C PHE A 34 1.18 -15.74 2.08
N ALA A 35 2.00 -15.05 1.29
CA ALA A 35 3.43 -14.94 1.53
C ALA A 35 3.76 -13.91 2.62
N PRO A 36 4.96 -13.98 3.23
CA PRO A 36 5.46 -12.96 4.15
C PRO A 36 5.51 -11.58 3.50
N ASP A 37 5.18 -10.55 4.28
CA ASP A 37 5.22 -9.17 3.81
C ASP A 37 6.65 -8.63 3.66
N CYS A 38 6.88 -7.78 2.65
CA CYS A 38 8.13 -7.04 2.43
C CYS A 38 8.32 -5.85 3.39
N TYR A 39 7.95 -6.00 4.65
CA TYR A 39 7.84 -4.90 5.61
C TYR A 39 9.06 -4.78 6.52
N CYS A 40 10.16 -4.18 6.06
CA CYS A 40 11.41 -4.07 6.86
C CYS A 40 11.26 -3.37 8.21
N TYR A 41 10.32 -2.42 8.34
CA TYR A 41 10.10 -1.72 9.61
C TYR A 41 9.50 -2.64 10.69
N ARG A 42 8.65 -3.61 10.29
CA ARG A 42 8.12 -4.68 11.14
C ARG A 42 8.28 -6.02 10.42
N CYS A 43 9.53 -6.46 10.34
CA CYS A 43 9.91 -7.64 9.58
C CYS A 43 9.17 -8.88 10.12
N PRO A 44 8.48 -9.67 9.27
CA PRO A 44 7.79 -10.88 9.71
C PRO A 44 8.74 -11.93 10.30
N PHE A 45 10.03 -11.86 9.97
CA PHE A 45 11.07 -12.74 10.48
C PHE A 45 11.85 -12.14 11.67
N GLY A 46 11.49 -10.94 12.13
CA GLY A 46 12.24 -10.24 13.19
C GLY A 46 13.67 -9.83 12.81
N MET A 47 14.03 -9.90 11.53
CA MET A 47 15.36 -9.57 11.03
C MET A 47 15.47 -8.10 10.57
N GLU A 48 16.69 -7.62 10.40
CA GLU A 48 16.99 -6.27 9.92
C GLU A 48 17.58 -6.28 8.50
N TYR A 49 17.21 -5.29 7.69
CA TYR A 49 17.81 -5.09 6.36
C TYR A 49 19.09 -4.24 6.50
N PRO A 50 20.20 -4.56 5.81
CA PRO A 50 20.35 -5.58 4.76
C PRO A 50 20.77 -6.98 5.23
N SER A 51 21.09 -7.18 6.51
CA SER A 51 21.67 -8.45 7.01
C SER A 51 20.76 -9.67 6.86
N CYS A 52 19.45 -9.48 6.68
CA CYS A 52 18.49 -10.55 6.44
C CYS A 52 18.59 -11.20 5.06
N ASN A 53 19.44 -10.71 4.15
CA ASN A 53 19.58 -11.18 2.77
C ASN A 53 18.24 -11.30 2.02
N VAL A 54 17.30 -10.40 2.36
CA VAL A 54 15.94 -10.34 1.83
C VAL A 54 15.19 -11.67 1.97
N GLN A 55 15.25 -12.26 3.18
CA GLN A 55 14.60 -13.53 3.51
C GLN A 55 13.11 -13.58 3.14
N CYS A 56 12.40 -12.44 3.16
CA CYS A 56 11.01 -12.37 2.71
C CYS A 56 10.81 -12.71 1.23
N ALA A 57 11.75 -12.33 0.36
CA ALA A 57 11.73 -12.75 -1.04
C ALA A 57 12.12 -14.23 -1.16
N ARG A 58 13.20 -14.66 -0.49
CA ARG A 58 13.70 -16.04 -0.59
C ARG A 58 12.72 -17.10 -0.09
N TYR A 59 11.90 -16.76 0.89
CA TYR A 59 10.88 -17.66 1.41
C TYR A 59 9.80 -18.01 0.37
N LEU A 60 9.60 -17.16 -0.65
CA LEU A 60 8.66 -17.45 -1.74
C LEU A 60 9.06 -18.68 -2.53
N ASP A 61 10.35 -18.87 -2.83
CA ASP A 61 10.82 -20.06 -3.55
C ASP A 61 10.50 -21.35 -2.79
N TYR A 62 10.63 -21.32 -1.47
CA TYR A 62 10.23 -22.43 -0.61
C TYR A 62 8.72 -22.67 -0.71
N MET A 63 7.89 -21.63 -0.56
CA MET A 63 6.44 -21.76 -0.69
C MET A 63 6.00 -22.32 -2.04
N ILE A 64 6.60 -21.86 -3.14
CA ILE A 64 6.25 -22.31 -4.49
C ILE A 64 6.56 -23.80 -4.65
N LYS A 65 7.73 -24.24 -4.15
CA LYS A 65 8.16 -25.64 -4.20
C LYS A 65 7.27 -26.54 -3.35
N GLU A 66 6.93 -26.11 -2.14
CA GLU A 66 6.11 -26.90 -1.22
C GLU A 66 4.64 -27.01 -1.64
N GLU A 67 4.05 -25.95 -2.19
CA GLU A 67 2.68 -26.03 -2.72
C GLU A 67 2.64 -26.87 -4.01
N GLY A 68 3.68 -26.83 -4.84
CA GLY A 68 3.87 -27.73 -5.99
C GLY A 68 2.92 -27.51 -7.18
N ASN A 69 1.86 -26.70 -7.01
CA ASN A 69 0.82 -26.44 -8.02
C ASN A 69 0.43 -24.95 -8.11
N VAL A 70 1.40 -24.05 -7.94
CA VAL A 70 1.16 -22.60 -7.95
C VAL A 70 0.87 -22.09 -9.36
N ALA A 71 -0.31 -21.50 -9.57
CA ALA A 71 -0.71 -20.93 -10.85
C ALA A 71 -0.17 -19.50 -11.09
N ALA A 72 -0.16 -18.66 -10.05
CA ALA A 72 0.25 -17.26 -10.16
C ALA A 72 0.67 -16.67 -8.80
N ILE A 73 1.43 -15.58 -8.86
CA ILE A 73 1.76 -14.74 -7.71
C ILE A 73 1.17 -13.35 -7.96
N ILE A 74 0.34 -12.89 -7.05
CA ILE A 74 -0.31 -11.57 -7.14
C ILE A 74 0.35 -10.65 -6.13
N VAL A 75 0.93 -9.55 -6.61
CA VAL A 75 1.74 -8.65 -5.78
C VAL A 75 1.58 -7.20 -6.23
N GLU A 76 1.53 -6.29 -5.26
CA GLU A 76 1.67 -4.85 -5.52
C GLU A 76 3.17 -4.49 -5.55
N PRO A 77 3.67 -3.72 -6.56
CA PRO A 77 5.05 -3.25 -6.56
C PRO A 77 5.43 -2.46 -5.29
N VAL A 78 4.47 -1.69 -4.77
CA VAL A 78 4.51 -1.03 -3.47
C VAL A 78 3.12 -1.18 -2.86
N VAL A 79 3.01 -1.77 -1.67
CA VAL A 79 1.71 -1.93 -1.01
C VAL A 79 1.16 -0.55 -0.63
N GLY A 80 0.04 -0.17 -1.23
CA GLY A 80 -0.51 1.18 -1.08
C GLY A 80 -1.30 1.35 0.22
N THR A 81 -2.52 0.79 0.24
CA THR A 81 -3.54 1.07 1.25
C THR A 81 -3.09 0.77 2.68
N ASN A 82 -2.29 -0.27 2.88
CA ASN A 82 -1.87 -0.73 4.21
C ASN A 82 -0.53 -0.12 4.67
N GLY A 83 -0.15 1.05 4.15
CA GLY A 83 0.90 1.87 4.76
C GLY A 83 2.15 2.12 3.92
N ARG A 84 2.06 2.15 2.57
CA ARG A 84 3.21 2.39 1.66
C ARG A 84 4.42 1.52 2.00
N LEU A 85 4.24 0.21 1.89
CA LEU A 85 5.32 -0.75 2.12
C LEU A 85 6.18 -0.84 0.86
N VAL A 86 7.32 -0.16 0.91
CA VAL A 86 8.31 -0.16 -0.17
C VAL A 86 9.23 -1.37 0.06
N PRO A 87 9.26 -2.33 -0.88
CA PRO A 87 10.15 -3.49 -0.76
C PRO A 87 11.62 -3.07 -0.89
N PRO A 88 12.56 -3.87 -0.36
CA PRO A 88 13.98 -3.74 -0.69
C PRO A 88 14.21 -3.79 -2.21
N PRO A 89 15.22 -3.07 -2.75
CA PRO A 89 15.52 -3.06 -4.18
C PRO A 89 15.69 -4.46 -4.80
N GLU A 90 16.19 -5.41 -4.02
CA GLU A 90 16.49 -6.78 -4.46
C GLU A 90 15.25 -7.70 -4.41
N TYR A 91 14.14 -7.27 -3.82
CA TYR A 91 12.98 -8.13 -3.55
C TYR A 91 12.39 -8.79 -4.81
N PHE A 92 12.17 -8.02 -5.87
CA PHE A 92 11.66 -8.58 -7.14
C PHE A 92 12.75 -9.30 -7.93
N PRO A 93 13.94 -8.69 -8.19
CA PRO A 93 14.99 -9.32 -8.98
C PRO A 93 15.50 -10.67 -8.44
N LEU A 94 15.38 -10.91 -7.13
CA LEU A 94 15.82 -12.18 -6.53
C LEU A 94 15.05 -13.40 -7.04
N ASN A 95 13.77 -13.24 -7.37
CA ASN A 95 12.90 -14.34 -7.79
C ASN A 95 12.40 -14.19 -9.23
N TRP A 96 12.32 -12.95 -9.74
CA TRP A 96 11.68 -12.66 -11.02
C TRP A 96 12.42 -11.58 -11.80
N ASP A 97 12.45 -11.71 -13.12
CA ASP A 97 12.60 -10.54 -13.98
C ASP A 97 11.36 -9.65 -13.77
N VAL A 98 11.52 -8.34 -13.59
CA VAL A 98 10.49 -7.43 -13.01
C VAL A 98 9.28 -7.23 -13.94
N THR A 99 9.19 -8.00 -15.02
CA THR A 99 8.15 -7.96 -16.04
C THR A 99 7.01 -8.93 -15.68
N PRO A 100 5.80 -8.45 -15.34
CA PRO A 100 4.67 -9.31 -15.02
C PRO A 100 4.01 -9.90 -16.28
N ASP A 101 3.50 -11.13 -16.19
CA ASP A 101 2.66 -11.74 -17.24
C ASP A 101 1.28 -11.05 -17.37
N ILE A 102 0.75 -10.55 -16.25
CA ILE A 102 -0.53 -9.84 -16.18
C ILE A 102 -0.35 -8.61 -15.29
N LEU A 103 -0.80 -7.44 -15.77
CA LEU A 103 -0.80 -6.18 -15.05
C LEU A 103 -2.22 -5.64 -14.92
N THR A 104 -2.61 -5.26 -13.71
CA THR A 104 -3.90 -4.62 -13.44
C THR A 104 -3.69 -3.16 -13.02
N THR A 105 -4.44 -2.24 -13.64
CA THR A 105 -4.47 -0.82 -13.25
C THR A 105 -5.88 -0.25 -13.30
N ALA A 106 -6.08 0.86 -12.60
CA ALA A 106 -7.32 1.63 -12.51
C ALA A 106 -6.93 3.03 -12.03
N LYS A 107 -7.74 3.69 -11.19
CA LYS A 107 -7.37 4.92 -10.46
C LYS A 107 -6.75 5.98 -11.38
N GLY A 108 -5.42 6.12 -11.33
CA GLY A 108 -4.65 7.03 -12.16
C GLY A 108 -4.77 6.76 -13.67
N ALA A 109 -5.20 5.58 -14.13
CA ALA A 109 -5.38 5.29 -15.55
C ALA A 109 -6.19 6.36 -16.31
N THR A 110 -7.15 6.98 -15.64
CA THR A 110 -7.98 8.09 -16.16
C THR A 110 -7.82 9.38 -15.34
N GLY A 111 -6.83 9.47 -14.45
CA GLY A 111 -6.78 10.51 -13.42
C GLY A 111 -8.00 10.52 -12.49
N ALA A 112 -8.71 9.40 -12.39
CA ALA A 112 -10.00 9.27 -11.72
C ALA A 112 -11.14 10.16 -12.28
N TYR A 113 -10.99 10.75 -13.47
CA TYR A 113 -12.07 11.52 -14.12
C TYR A 113 -13.24 10.65 -14.58
N THR A 114 -12.93 9.42 -14.98
CA THR A 114 -13.92 8.42 -15.41
C THR A 114 -13.56 7.05 -14.85
N PRO A 115 -14.55 6.19 -14.55
CA PRO A 115 -14.28 4.86 -14.01
C PRO A 115 -13.72 3.94 -15.10
N ALA A 116 -12.48 3.49 -14.91
CA ALA A 116 -11.87 2.48 -15.77
C ALA A 116 -11.00 1.52 -14.96
N GLY A 117 -11.11 0.23 -15.26
CA GLY A 117 -10.17 -0.81 -14.88
C GLY A 117 -9.54 -1.39 -16.14
N ILE A 118 -8.25 -1.69 -16.09
CA ILE A 118 -7.46 -2.21 -17.21
C ILE A 118 -6.72 -3.43 -16.71
N THR A 119 -6.84 -4.53 -17.45
CA THR A 119 -5.99 -5.71 -17.31
C THR A 119 -5.23 -5.88 -18.61
N ALA A 120 -3.92 -5.76 -18.56
CA ALA A 120 -3.02 -6.08 -19.66
C ALA A 120 -2.39 -7.44 -19.41
N ALA A 121 -2.17 -8.21 -20.46
CA ALA A 121 -1.51 -9.51 -20.41
C ALA A 121 -0.44 -9.60 -21.50
N THR A 122 0.55 -10.46 -21.30
CA THR A 122 1.54 -10.80 -22.34
C THR A 122 0.87 -11.57 -23.48
N GLU A 123 1.48 -11.51 -24.68
CA GLU A 123 1.04 -12.29 -25.84
C GLU A 123 0.94 -13.78 -25.50
N LYS A 124 1.92 -14.33 -24.77
CA LYS A 124 1.90 -15.72 -24.29
C LYS A 124 0.59 -16.09 -23.57
N VAL A 125 0.04 -15.19 -22.74
CA VAL A 125 -1.22 -15.44 -22.03
C VAL A 125 -2.42 -15.21 -22.96
N ALA A 126 -2.37 -14.16 -23.79
CA ALA A 126 -3.44 -13.83 -24.72
C ALA A 126 -3.64 -14.92 -25.80
N ASP A 127 -2.55 -15.42 -26.39
CA ASP A 127 -2.55 -16.40 -27.49
C ASP A 127 -3.25 -17.70 -27.12
N PHE A 128 -3.20 -18.11 -25.84
CA PHE A 128 -3.94 -19.27 -25.35
C PHE A 128 -5.46 -19.09 -25.56
N PHE A 129 -5.97 -17.89 -25.30
CA PHE A 129 -7.40 -17.58 -25.42
C PHE A 129 -7.85 -17.24 -26.85
N GLU A 130 -6.94 -17.22 -27.82
CA GLU A 130 -7.30 -17.20 -29.25
C GLU A 130 -7.83 -18.56 -29.72
N GLN A 131 -7.44 -19.64 -29.05
CA GLN A 131 -7.92 -21.01 -29.33
C GLN A 131 -8.95 -21.49 -28.30
N GLU A 132 -8.87 -20.99 -27.07
CA GLU A 132 -9.75 -21.39 -25.96
C GLU A 132 -10.72 -20.27 -25.59
N VAL A 133 -12.02 -20.59 -25.54
CA VAL A 133 -13.05 -19.58 -25.25
C VAL A 133 -12.90 -19.04 -23.83
N PHE A 134 -12.56 -17.75 -23.73
CA PHE A 134 -12.60 -17.02 -22.47
C PHE A 134 -14.01 -16.47 -22.19
N CYS A 135 -14.83 -17.24 -21.47
CA CYS A 135 -16.19 -16.83 -21.10
C CYS A 135 -16.17 -15.80 -19.95
N HIS A 136 -15.82 -14.56 -20.27
CA HIS A 136 -15.75 -13.45 -19.32
C HIS A 136 -16.12 -12.12 -20.00
N GLY A 137 -16.77 -11.22 -19.27
CA GLY A 137 -17.10 -9.90 -19.78
C GLY A 137 -17.89 -9.04 -18.82
N HIS A 138 -17.97 -7.75 -19.14
CA HIS A 138 -18.78 -6.76 -18.46
C HIS A 138 -19.58 -5.97 -19.50
N THR A 139 -20.83 -5.59 -19.21
CA THR A 139 -21.64 -4.75 -20.12
C THR A 139 -20.95 -3.44 -20.48
N TYR A 140 -20.21 -2.86 -19.52
CA TYR A 140 -19.44 -1.62 -19.71
C TYR A 140 -17.98 -1.85 -20.12
N ALA A 141 -17.61 -3.07 -20.53
CA ALA A 141 -16.30 -3.29 -21.12
C ALA A 141 -16.15 -2.42 -22.38
N PHE A 142 -14.97 -1.82 -22.54
CA PHE A 142 -14.66 -0.93 -23.67
C PHE A 142 -15.57 0.31 -23.81
N HIS A 143 -16.16 0.80 -22.71
CA HIS A 143 -17.05 1.96 -22.76
C HIS A 143 -16.32 3.23 -23.27
N PRO A 144 -16.73 3.82 -24.42
CA PRO A 144 -15.95 4.87 -25.10
C PRO A 144 -15.77 6.13 -24.26
N ILE A 145 -16.82 6.58 -23.56
CA ILE A 145 -16.74 7.75 -22.66
C ILE A 145 -15.82 7.49 -21.46
N ALA A 146 -15.78 6.26 -20.95
CA ALA A 146 -14.90 5.94 -19.83
C ALA A 146 -13.43 5.94 -20.28
N LEU A 147 -13.16 5.39 -21.47
CA LEU A 147 -11.80 5.23 -21.99
C LEU A 147 -11.22 6.50 -22.63
N CYS A 148 -12.05 7.46 -23.07
CA CYS A 148 -11.56 8.67 -23.75
C CYS A 148 -10.64 9.55 -22.88
N ALA A 149 -10.72 9.43 -21.55
CA ALA A 149 -9.84 10.15 -20.62
C ALA A 149 -8.40 9.57 -20.58
N ILE A 150 -8.19 8.32 -20.99
CA ILE A 150 -6.90 7.62 -20.84
C ILE A 150 -5.78 8.33 -21.64
N PRO A 151 -5.93 8.63 -22.95
CA PRO A 151 -4.86 9.26 -23.71
C PRO A 151 -4.45 10.63 -23.14
N ALA A 152 -5.42 11.41 -22.66
CA ALA A 152 -5.18 12.71 -22.04
C ALA A 152 -4.41 12.57 -20.71
N ALA A 153 -4.85 11.65 -19.83
CA ALA A 153 -4.16 11.37 -18.57
C ALA A 153 -2.72 10.90 -18.80
N VAL A 154 -2.51 9.93 -19.72
CA VAL A 154 -1.18 9.41 -20.06
C VAL A 154 -0.28 10.51 -20.64
N SER A 155 -0.81 11.36 -21.52
CA SER A 155 -0.06 12.49 -22.06
C SER A 155 0.42 13.43 -20.95
N GLU A 156 -0.43 13.73 -19.98
CA GLU A 156 -0.06 14.60 -18.87
C GLU A 156 0.96 13.95 -17.93
N TYR A 157 0.81 12.66 -17.63
CA TYR A 157 1.80 11.93 -16.84
C TYR A 157 3.16 11.87 -17.51
N LYS A 158 3.22 11.72 -18.83
CA LYS A 158 4.50 11.78 -19.57
C LYS A 158 5.20 13.13 -19.37
N LYS A 159 4.47 14.24 -19.42
CA LYS A 159 5.03 15.58 -19.15
C LYS A 159 5.51 15.72 -17.71
N LEU A 160 4.70 15.29 -16.74
CA LEU A 160 5.02 15.38 -15.31
C LEU A 160 6.22 14.50 -14.94
N MET A 161 6.30 13.29 -15.48
CA MET A 161 7.45 12.41 -15.25
C MET A 161 8.71 12.96 -15.91
N ALA A 162 8.59 13.56 -17.10
CA ALA A 162 9.70 14.22 -17.78
C ALA A 162 10.19 15.50 -17.08
N SER A 163 9.30 16.23 -16.40
CA SER A 163 9.70 17.41 -15.62
C SER A 163 10.50 17.07 -14.35
N GLY A 164 10.44 15.80 -13.91
CA GLY A 164 11.08 15.33 -12.69
C GLY A 164 10.38 15.79 -11.41
N LEU A 165 9.24 16.49 -11.51
CA LEU A 165 8.53 17.05 -10.35
C LEU A 165 8.15 15.97 -9.33
N PRO A 166 7.52 14.83 -9.71
CA PRO A 166 7.20 13.77 -8.75
C PRO A 166 8.43 13.20 -8.02
N GLN A 167 9.58 13.14 -8.69
CA GLN A 167 10.82 12.62 -8.14
C GLN A 167 11.45 13.60 -7.14
N LYS A 168 11.31 14.91 -7.39
CA LYS A 168 11.79 15.98 -6.49
C LYS A 168 10.95 16.08 -5.22
N THR A 169 9.63 15.93 -5.33
CA THR A 169 8.71 16.10 -4.19
C THR A 169 8.55 14.85 -3.32
N ALA A 170 8.75 13.65 -3.88
CA ALA A 170 8.59 12.39 -3.15
C ALA A 170 9.42 12.25 -1.84
N PRO A 171 10.67 12.75 -1.74
CA PRO A 171 11.47 12.72 -0.51
C PRO A 171 10.85 13.52 0.64
N TYR A 172 10.21 14.66 0.36
CA TYR A 172 9.63 15.55 1.37
C TYR A 172 8.49 14.88 2.17
N LEU A 173 7.85 13.86 1.60
CA LEU A 173 6.69 13.18 2.17
C LEU A 173 7.04 11.96 3.05
N LYS A 174 8.32 11.76 3.42
CA LYS A 174 8.77 10.58 4.17
C LYS A 174 9.18 10.91 5.61
N GLU A 175 8.32 10.56 6.56
CA GLU A 175 8.66 10.58 7.99
C GLU A 175 8.29 9.24 8.64
N LYS A 176 9.22 8.61 9.35
CA LYS A 176 9.01 7.35 10.09
C LYS A 176 9.68 7.45 11.46
N ASN A 177 8.95 7.17 12.55
CA ASN A 177 9.57 7.03 13.88
C ASN A 177 10.31 5.69 13.97
N ARG A 178 11.62 5.68 13.66
CA ARG A 178 12.41 4.43 13.64
C ARG A 178 12.87 3.94 15.01
N LYS A 179 12.67 4.69 16.10
CA LYS A 179 13.24 4.37 17.42
C LYS A 179 12.47 3.28 18.17
N THR A 180 11.19 3.50 18.45
CA THR A 180 10.39 2.56 19.27
C THR A 180 9.65 1.54 18.42
N LYS A 181 9.32 1.88 17.16
CA LYS A 181 8.50 1.08 16.24
C LYS A 181 7.08 0.73 16.74
N GLU A 182 6.70 1.27 17.90
CA GLU A 182 5.40 1.06 18.54
C GLU A 182 4.27 1.56 17.63
N PRO A 183 3.18 0.77 17.47
CA PRO A 183 2.02 1.22 16.72
C PRO A 183 1.21 2.26 17.52
N PHE A 184 0.54 3.18 16.79
CA PHE A 184 -0.46 4.06 17.39
C PHE A 184 -1.66 3.28 17.96
N ASN A 185 -2.09 2.24 17.25
CA ASN A 185 -3.16 1.33 17.63
C ASN A 185 -2.88 -0.07 17.07
N VAL A 186 -3.54 -1.10 17.58
CA VAL A 186 -3.47 -2.45 16.99
C VAL A 186 -4.65 -2.75 16.07
N LYS A 187 -4.50 -3.76 15.20
CA LYS A 187 -5.57 -4.18 14.26
C LYS A 187 -6.90 -4.44 14.99
N ALA A 188 -6.86 -5.13 16.14
CA ALA A 188 -8.07 -5.45 16.91
C ALA A 188 -8.88 -4.20 17.30
N GLU A 189 -8.22 -3.10 17.68
CA GLU A 189 -8.87 -1.85 18.06
C GLU A 189 -9.62 -1.21 16.88
N LYS A 190 -9.07 -1.29 15.65
CA LYS A 190 -9.74 -0.80 14.44
C LYS A 190 -11.05 -1.51 14.16
N PHE A 191 -11.07 -2.84 14.34
CA PHE A 191 -12.24 -3.65 14.05
C PHE A 191 -13.24 -3.70 15.21
N ALA A 192 -12.82 -3.33 16.42
CA ALA A 192 -13.71 -3.11 17.55
C ALA A 192 -14.53 -1.80 17.44
N GLY A 193 -14.23 -0.93 16.46
CA GLY A 193 -14.95 0.32 16.24
C GLY A 193 -14.62 1.44 17.24
N GLY A 194 -13.58 1.25 18.06
CA GLY A 194 -13.12 2.26 19.02
C GLY A 194 -12.41 3.45 18.37
N PRO A 195 -12.20 4.55 19.12
CA PRO A 195 -11.46 5.70 18.62
C PRO A 195 -10.00 5.33 18.37
N LEU A 196 -9.49 5.66 17.19
CA LEU A 196 -8.09 5.45 16.82
C LEU A 196 -7.33 6.78 16.90
N MET A 197 -6.11 6.73 17.42
CA MET A 197 -5.22 7.88 17.51
C MET A 197 -4.96 8.46 16.11
N THR A 198 -4.69 7.60 15.13
CA THR A 198 -4.52 8.01 13.73
C THR A 198 -5.76 8.69 13.16
N GLY A 199 -6.95 8.22 13.53
CA GLY A 199 -8.22 8.83 13.12
C GLY A 199 -8.40 10.23 13.72
N GLN A 200 -8.02 10.42 14.98
CA GLN A 200 -8.04 11.73 15.65
C GLN A 200 -7.06 12.71 15.01
N ILE A 201 -5.82 12.25 14.72
CA ILE A 201 -4.81 13.07 14.04
C ILE A 201 -5.32 13.48 12.65
N ALA A 202 -5.86 12.54 11.87
CA ALA A 202 -6.41 12.85 10.55
C ALA A 202 -7.63 13.79 10.61
N ALA A 203 -8.51 13.62 11.59
CA ALA A 203 -9.65 14.51 11.80
C ALA A 203 -9.20 15.94 12.15
N ASN A 204 -8.16 16.09 12.98
CA ASN A 204 -7.60 17.40 13.28
C ASN A 204 -6.89 18.01 12.07
N ALA A 205 -6.07 17.23 11.35
CA ALA A 205 -5.46 17.67 10.10
C ALA A 205 -6.52 18.18 9.11
N MET A 206 -7.66 17.50 9.01
CA MET A 206 -8.79 17.93 8.18
C MET A 206 -9.35 19.28 8.62
N GLN A 207 -9.48 19.55 9.92
CA GLN A 207 -9.92 20.87 10.43
C GLN A 207 -8.95 21.99 10.02
N ASN A 208 -7.66 21.66 9.82
CA ASN A 208 -6.65 22.57 9.31
C ASN A 208 -6.53 22.53 7.78
N GLY A 209 -7.45 21.88 7.07
CA GLY A 209 -7.48 21.82 5.61
C GLY A 209 -6.47 20.85 4.99
N LEU A 210 -6.06 19.81 5.72
CA LEU A 210 -5.18 18.74 5.23
C LEU A 210 -5.88 17.38 5.27
N TYR A 211 -6.08 16.75 4.11
CA TYR A 211 -6.56 15.37 4.06
C TYR A 211 -5.42 14.37 4.27
N MET A 212 -5.62 13.44 5.20
CA MET A 212 -4.74 12.30 5.41
C MET A 212 -5.58 11.05 5.57
N ALA A 213 -5.23 9.99 4.84
CA ALA A 213 -5.86 8.70 5.02
C ALA A 213 -5.31 8.03 6.29
N ALA A 214 -6.18 7.79 7.27
CA ALA A 214 -5.82 7.11 8.51
C ALA A 214 -6.12 5.61 8.42
N TRP A 215 -5.08 4.82 8.68
CA TRP A 215 -5.21 3.40 9.02
C TRP A 215 -4.94 3.21 10.51
N TYR A 216 -5.07 1.99 11.04
CA TYR A 216 -4.98 1.78 12.49
C TYR A 216 -3.64 2.25 13.09
N ASP A 217 -2.51 2.04 12.40
CA ASP A 217 -1.19 2.41 12.88
C ASP A 217 -0.41 3.34 11.95
N THR A 218 -1.00 3.74 10.83
CA THR A 218 -0.31 4.45 9.74
C THR A 218 -1.16 5.59 9.22
N LEU A 219 -0.49 6.71 8.91
CA LEU A 219 -1.08 7.83 8.17
C LEU A 219 -0.50 7.83 6.76
N VAL A 220 -1.35 7.87 5.75
CA VAL A 220 -0.97 7.86 4.35
C VAL A 220 -1.37 9.19 3.71
N ILE A 221 -0.40 9.80 3.01
CA ILE A 221 -0.62 10.96 2.15
C ILE A 221 -0.24 10.55 0.73
N ALA A 222 -1.12 10.83 -0.22
CA ALA A 222 -0.94 10.58 -1.64
C ALA A 222 -1.49 11.79 -2.41
N PRO A 223 -0.74 12.91 -2.44
CA PRO A 223 -1.20 14.13 -3.09
C PRO A 223 -1.24 13.96 -4.62
N PRO A 224 -1.92 14.86 -5.35
CA PRO A 224 -1.82 14.93 -6.81
C PRO A 224 -0.36 15.03 -7.27
N LEU A 225 -0.03 14.44 -8.43
CA LEU A 225 1.33 14.46 -8.98
C LEU A 225 1.84 15.86 -9.36
N ILE A 226 0.93 16.83 -9.43
CA ILE A 226 1.22 18.23 -9.74
C ILE A 226 1.59 19.07 -8.50
N ILE A 227 1.62 18.47 -7.30
CA ILE A 227 1.90 19.18 -6.05
C ILE A 227 3.28 19.87 -6.09
N THR A 228 3.35 21.10 -5.59
CA THR A 228 4.62 21.87 -5.51
C THR A 228 5.33 21.68 -4.17
N GLU A 229 6.59 22.13 -4.08
CA GLU A 229 7.32 22.11 -2.81
C GLU A 229 6.66 23.03 -1.77
N GLU A 230 6.17 24.20 -2.18
CA GLU A 230 5.47 25.13 -1.29
C GLU A 230 4.16 24.55 -0.76
N GLU A 231 3.41 23.82 -1.59
CA GLU A 231 2.19 23.14 -1.15
C GLU A 231 2.49 22.00 -0.16
N ILE A 232 3.65 21.35 -0.30
CA ILE A 232 4.11 20.34 0.66
C ILE A 232 4.48 20.98 1.98
N ASP A 233 5.21 22.10 1.96
CA ASP A 233 5.57 22.83 3.19
C ASP A 233 4.31 23.29 3.93
N GLN A 234 3.34 23.85 3.22
CA GLN A 234 2.03 24.21 3.79
C GLN A 234 1.31 23.00 4.40
N ALA A 235 1.37 21.84 3.74
CA ALA A 235 0.80 20.61 4.28
C ALA A 235 1.54 20.14 5.54
N MET A 236 2.86 20.26 5.58
CA MET A 236 3.68 19.87 6.74
C MET A 236 3.46 20.78 7.94
N ASP A 237 3.29 22.09 7.74
CA ASP A 237 2.96 23.05 8.79
C ASP A 237 1.59 22.77 9.42
N ARG A 238 0.57 22.56 8.56
CA ARG A 238 -0.79 22.19 9.01
C ARG A 238 -0.79 20.86 9.79
N ARG A 239 0.05 19.93 9.36
CA ARG A 239 0.24 18.64 10.05
C ARG A 239 0.94 18.83 11.40
N GLN A 240 1.97 19.68 11.49
CA GLN A 240 2.65 19.93 12.77
C GLN A 240 1.69 20.56 13.78
N GLY A 241 0.90 21.56 13.37
CA GLY A 241 -0.16 22.11 14.23
C GLY A 241 -1.17 21.06 14.71
N SER A 242 -1.46 20.04 13.88
CA SER A 242 -2.35 18.94 14.28
C SER A 242 -1.76 17.97 15.30
N ARG A 243 -0.43 17.92 15.42
CA ARG A 243 0.29 17.12 16.42
C ARG A 243 0.35 17.79 17.79
N GLU A 244 -0.06 19.05 17.91
CA GLU A 244 0.03 19.86 19.14
C GLU A 244 -1.34 20.08 19.82
N TYR A 245 -2.42 19.58 19.23
CA TYR A 245 -3.78 19.78 19.73
C TYR A 245 -4.11 18.92 20.97
N ARG A 246 -4.71 19.56 21.99
CA ARG A 246 -5.18 18.96 23.27
C ARG A 246 -4.10 18.29 24.13
N GLY A 247 -2.92 18.89 24.24
CA GLY A 247 -1.91 18.44 25.22
C GLY A 247 -1.25 17.09 24.90
N PHE A 248 -1.57 16.47 23.77
CA PHE A 248 -0.85 15.32 23.24
C PHE A 248 0.40 15.80 22.52
N ARG A 249 1.50 16.04 23.25
CA ARG A 249 2.81 16.08 22.58
C ARG A 249 3.12 14.66 22.14
N LEU A 250 3.34 14.44 20.83
CA LEU A 250 3.90 13.16 20.34
C LEU A 250 5.25 12.81 20.98
N GLN A 251 5.91 13.75 21.67
CA GLN A 251 7.07 13.49 22.52
C GLN A 251 6.75 12.68 23.80
N GLU A 252 5.49 12.65 24.24
CA GLU A 252 5.05 11.95 25.46
C GLU A 252 4.82 10.44 25.24
N PHE A 253 4.78 9.99 23.98
CA PHE A 253 4.91 8.57 23.63
C PHE A 253 6.39 8.15 23.53
N GLY A 254 7.05 8.10 24.69
CA GLY A 254 8.13 7.15 24.93
C GLY A 254 9.54 7.51 24.44
N ILE A 255 10.06 8.69 24.77
CA ILE A 255 11.48 8.80 25.16
C ILE A 255 11.49 9.08 26.66
N ARG A 256 11.45 8.03 27.49
CA ARG A 256 11.81 8.18 28.90
C ARG A 256 13.34 8.22 28.99
N PRO A 257 13.96 9.26 29.57
CA PRO A 257 15.34 9.14 30.03
C PRO A 257 15.38 8.01 31.05
N GLY A 258 16.32 7.08 30.88
CA GLY A 258 16.45 5.92 31.76
C GLY A 258 16.43 6.32 33.23
N HIS A 259 15.51 5.76 34.00
CA HIS A 259 15.62 5.78 35.45
C HIS A 259 16.83 4.94 35.82
N GLY A 260 17.93 5.62 36.12
CA GLY A 260 19.05 5.07 36.85
C GLY A 260 18.54 4.59 38.20
N MET A 261 18.50 3.27 38.35
CA MET A 261 18.31 2.60 39.63
C MET A 261 19.61 2.77 40.43
N THR A 262 19.73 3.86 41.19
CA THR A 262 20.73 3.95 42.27
C THR A 262 20.03 3.86 43.62
N ARG A 263 20.17 2.69 44.24
CA ARG A 263 20.01 2.48 45.69
C ARG A 263 20.94 3.41 46.47
N LYS A 264 20.44 3.92 47.61
CA LYS A 264 21.08 4.44 48.85
C LYS A 264 20.29 5.70 49.26
N ARG A 265 19.76 5.88 50.47
CA ARG A 265 19.79 5.18 51.76
C ARG A 265 18.38 5.24 52.35
#